data_AF-A0A5J4P6R5-F1
#
_entry.id   AF-A0A5J4P6R5-F1
#
_cell.length_a   1.000
_cell.length_b   1.000
_cell.length_c   1.000
_cell.angle_alpha   90.00
_cell.angle_beta   90.00
_cell.angle_gamma   90.00
#
_symmetry.space_group_name_H-M   'P 1'
#
loop_
_entity.id
_entity.type
_entity.pdbx_description
1 polymer ?
#
loop_
_entity_poly.entity_id
_entity_poly.type
_entity_poly.pdbx_seq_one_letter_code
_entity_poly.pdbx_strand_id
1 'polypeptide(L)' 'MGKGAIIAAGSLVLSNTIVEAGSIWGGVPAKFIKNVDPEQAKGLNLKIAHNYLMYSDWYKEN' A
#
# COMPACT_ATOMS: atom_id res chain seq x y z
N MET A 1 -7.82 6.31 4.53
CA MET A 1 -6.49 5.97 3.98
C MET A 1 -6.09 7.05 2.99
N GLY A 2 -4.96 7.71 3.19
CA GLY A 2 -4.42 8.70 2.25
C GLY A 2 -3.83 8.05 0.99
N LYS A 3 -3.82 8.80 -0.11
CA LYS A 3 -3.29 8.34 -1.40
C LYS A 3 -1.81 7.95 -1.28
N GLY A 4 -1.44 6.79 -1.83
CA GLY A 4 -0.06 6.30 -1.83
C GLY A 4 0.49 5.92 -0.45
N ALA A 5 -0.36 5.82 0.58
CA ALA A 5 0.02 5.25 1.87
C ALA A 5 0.28 3.75 1.74
N ILE A 6 1.24 3.24 2.51
CA ILE A 6 1.65 1.83 2.50
C ILE A 6 1.40 1.24 3.89
N ILE A 7 0.69 0.13 3.94
CA ILE A 7 0.49 -0.66 5.16
C ILE A 7 1.32 -1.93 5.04
N ALA A 8 2.22 -2.17 6.00
CA ALA A 8 3.03 -3.38 6.03
C ALA A 8 2.15 -4.62 6.22
N ALA A 9 2.56 -5.75 5.62
CA ALA A 9 1.87 -7.02 5.79
C ALA A 9 1.74 -7.41 7.27
N GLY A 10 0.59 -7.97 7.65
CA GLY A 10 0.33 -8.38 9.04
C GLY A 10 -0.04 -7.24 10.00
N SER A 11 -0.33 -6.03 9.50
CA SER A 11 -0.71 -4.90 10.36
C SER A 11 -2.21 -4.86 10.67
N LEU A 12 -2.56 -4.41 11.88
CA LEU A 12 -3.95 -4.19 12.31
C LEU A 12 -4.23 -2.70 12.44
N VAL A 13 -4.96 -2.13 11.48
CA VAL A 13 -5.39 -0.73 11.53
C VAL A 13 -6.72 -0.65 12.28
N LEU A 14 -6.76 0.11 13.36
CA LEU A 14 -7.98 0.30 14.16
C LEU A 14 -8.97 1.22 13.44
N SER A 15 -10.26 1.08 13.77
CA SER A 15 -11.30 2.00 13.32
C SER A 15 -10.94 3.46 13.64
N ASN A 16 -11.34 4.39 12.77
CA ASN A 16 -11.06 5.82 12.88
C ASN A 16 -9.56 6.21 12.82
N THR A 17 -8.64 5.30 12.49
CA THR A 17 -7.23 5.67 12.25
C THR A 17 -7.11 6.49 10.97
N ILE A 18 -6.60 7.72 11.08
CA ILE A 18 -6.27 8.58 9.94
C ILE A 18 -4.84 8.26 9.49
N VAL A 19 -4.73 7.53 8.37
CA VAL A 19 -3.46 7.24 7.71
C VAL A 19 -3.18 8.33 6.68
N GLU A 20 -2.11 9.10 6.88
CA GLU A 20 -1.71 10.22 6.02
C GLU A 20 -1.26 9.74 4.63
N ALA A 21 -1.41 10.59 3.61
CA ALA A 21 -0.96 10.29 2.25
C ALA A 21 0.57 10.14 2.22
N GLY A 22 1.06 9.16 1.45
CA GLY A 22 2.51 8.91 1.34
C GLY A 22 3.17 8.51 2.66
N SER A 23 2.45 7.93 3.61
CA SER A 23 3.03 7.43 4.88
C SER A 23 3.12 5.90 4.89
N ILE A 24 4.10 5.36 5.61
CA ILE A 24 4.25 3.92 5.89
C ILE A 24 3.82 3.64 7.31
N TRP A 25 2.93 2.67 7.49
CA TRP A 25 2.46 2.20 8.78
C TRP A 25 2.66 0.69 8.92
N GLY A 26 2.88 0.23 10.15
CA GLY A 26 3.03 -1.20 10.42
C GLY A 26 2.77 -1.61 11.87
N GLY A 27 2.48 -2.89 12.08
CA GLY A 27 2.33 -3.52 13.40
C GLY A 27 0.89 -3.76 13.85
N VAL A 28 0.74 -4.30 15.06
CA VAL A 28 -0.55 -4.63 15.70
C VAL A 28 -0.57 -4.02 17.10
N PRO A 29 -1.26 -2.88 17.32
CA PRO A 29 -1.92 -2.04 16.31
C PRO A 29 -0.91 -1.30 15.42
N ALA A 30 -1.34 -0.95 14.22
CA ALA A 30 -0.51 -0.27 13.23
C ALA A 30 -0.09 1.12 13.72
N LYS A 31 1.19 1.44 13.59
CA LYS A 31 1.76 2.75 13.94
C LYS A 31 2.52 3.34 12.77
N PHE A 32 2.61 4.67 12.74
CA PHE A 32 3.46 5.39 11.78
C PHE A 32 4.92 4.95 11.93
N ILE A 33 5.55 4.61 10.81
CA ILE A 33 6.97 4.24 10.74
C ILE A 33 7.78 5.39 10.14
N LYS A 34 7.39 5.84 8.93
CA LYS A 34 8.06 6.92 8.20
C LYS A 34 7.22 7.41 7.03
N ASN A 35 7.62 8.54 6.43
CA ASN A 35 7.10 8.96 5.14
C ASN A 35 7.76 8.19 3.99
N VAL A 36 6.99 8.00 2.92
CA VAL A 36 7.44 7.49 1.63
C VAL A 36 7.93 8.65 0.79
N ASP A 37 9.10 8.47 0.18
CA ASP A 37 9.53 9.35 -0.89
C ASP A 37 8.52 9.28 -2.07
N PRO A 38 7.97 10.41 -2.55
CA PRO A 38 6.94 10.41 -3.59
C PRO A 38 7.32 9.64 -4.87
N GLU A 39 8.59 9.64 -5.27
CA GLU A 39 9.06 8.88 -6.43
C GLU A 39 9.07 7.39 -6.14
N GLN A 40 9.49 7.00 -4.94
CA GLN A 40 9.48 5.62 -4.48
C GLN A 40 8.05 5.07 -4.34
N ALA A 41 7.11 5.87 -3.82
CA ALA A 41 5.68 5.53 -3.78
C ALA A 41 5.12 5.30 -5.18
N LYS A 42 5.44 6.19 -6.12
CA LYS A 42 4.94 6.09 -7.50
C LYS A 42 5.49 4.84 -8.19
N GLY A 43 6.79 4.55 -8.02
CA GLY A 43 7.42 3.35 -8.55
C GLY A 43 6.82 2.06 -8.00
N LEU A 44 6.61 1.98 -6.68
CA LEU A 44 5.99 0.83 -6.02
C LEU A 44 4.53 0.64 -6.45
N ASN A 45 3.72 1.70 -6.42
CA ASN A 45 2.30 1.61 -6.80
C ASN A 45 2.11 1.21 -8.26
N LEU A 46 2.88 1.80 -9.18
CA LEU A 46 2.80 1.47 -10.60
C LEU A 46 3.27 0.04 -10.87
N LYS A 47 4.39 -0.41 -10.27
CA LYS A 47 4.85 -1.80 -10.41
C LYS A 47 3.82 -2.79 -9.87
N ILE A 48 3.30 -2.56 -8.66
CA ILE A 48 2.35 -3.49 -8.02
C ILE A 48 1.05 -3.55 -8.84
N ALA A 49 0.52 -2.41 -9.28
CA ALA A 49 -0.71 -2.37 -10.08
C ALA A 49 -0.54 -3.03 -11.46
N HIS A 50 0.56 -2.75 -12.17
CA HIS A 50 0.87 -3.42 -13.45
C HIS A 50 1.02 -4.92 -13.30
N ASN A 51 1.71 -5.39 -12.26
CA ASN A 51 1.87 -6.82 -12.01
C ASN A 51 0.52 -7.49 -11.74
N TYR A 52 -0.36 -6.86 -10.95
CA TYR A 52 -1.69 -7.42 -10.69
C TYR A 52 -2.57 -7.49 -11.93
N LEU A 53 -2.55 -6.46 -12.79
CA LEU A 53 -3.28 -6.47 -14.07
C LEU A 53 -2.78 -7.61 -14.98
N MET A 54 -1.47 -7.71 -15.16
CA MET A 54 -0.85 -8.77 -15.96
C MET A 54 -1.26 -10.17 -15.48
N TYR A 55 -1.17 -10.44 -14.17
CA TYR A 55 -1.58 -11.74 -13.63
C TYR A 55 -3.09 -11.97 -13.70
N SER A 56 -3.91 -10.92 -13.58
CA SER A 56 -5.37 -11.04 -13.65
C SER A 56 -5.86 -11.45 -15.04
N ASP A 57 -5.16 -11.05 -16.09
CA ASP A 57 -5.51 -11.43 -17.47
C ASP A 57 -5.22 -12.91 -17.74
N TRP A 58 -4.20 -13.48 -17.08
CA TRP A 58 -3.90 -14.92 -17.14
C TRP A 58 -5.02 -15.80 -16.58
N TYR A 59 -5.82 -15.28 -15.64
CA TYR A 59 -7.00 -15.97 -15.11
C TYR A 59 -8.25 -15.78 -15.97
N LYS A 60 -8.29 -14.80 -16.87
CA LYS A 60 -9.45 -14.56 -17.76
C LYS A 60 -9.39 -15.38 -19.05
N GLU A 61 -8.22 -15.90 -19.42
CA GLU A 61 -8.04 -16.76 -20.60
C GLU A 61 -8.33 -18.25 -20.33
N ASN A 62 -8.81 -18.61 -19.13
CA ASN A 62 -9.26 -19.98 -18.80
C ASN A 62 -10.78 -20.03 -18.60
#